data_AF-A0A7Y5Q214-F1
#
_entry.id   AF-A0A7Y5Q214-F1
#
_cell.length_a   1.000
_cell.length_b   1.000
_cell.length_c   1.000
_cell.angle_alpha   90.00
_cell.angle_beta   90.00
_cell.angle_gamma   90.00
#
_symmetry.space_group_name_H-M   'P 1'
#
loop_
_entity.id
_entity.type
_entity.pdbx_description
1 polymer ?
#
loop_
_entity_poly.entity_id
_entity_poly.type
_entity_poly.pdbx_seq_one_letter_code
_entity_poly.pdbx_strand_id
1 'polypeptide(L)' 'MGEARAIAVEELLAESDWVRRLARALVSDPDAAEDVAQQALVAALERPPKADRPLRPWLRVVVENFARMR' A
#
# COMPACT_ATOMS: atom_id res chain seq x y z
N MET A 1 11.67 4.38 20.03
CA MET A 1 11.49 4.48 18.56
C MET A 1 11.36 3.07 18.04
N GLY A 2 10.20 2.69 17.47
CA GLY A 2 10.05 1.36 16.88
C GLY A 2 10.85 1.25 15.59
N GLU A 3 11.65 0.20 15.47
CA GLU A 3 12.32 -0.15 14.22
C GLU A 3 11.29 -0.63 13.19
N ALA A 4 11.65 -0.54 11.90
CA ALA A 4 10.84 -1.11 10.84
C ALA A 4 10.88 -2.63 10.96
N ARG A 5 9.72 -3.28 11.02
CA ARG A 5 9.62 -4.74 11.05
C ARG A 5 9.34 -5.23 9.63
N ALA A 6 10.08 -6.23 9.18
CA ALA A 6 9.75 -6.95 7.95
C ALA A 6 8.29 -7.44 8.01
N ILE A 7 7.51 -7.10 6.98
CA ILE A 7 6.13 -7.55 6.86
C ILE A 7 6.15 -9.00 6.37
N ALA A 8 5.43 -9.89 7.05
CA ALA A 8 5.24 -11.26 6.56
C ALA A 8 4.39 -11.25 5.28
N VAL A 9 4.67 -12.16 4.34
CA VAL A 9 3.97 -12.20 3.04
C VAL A 9 2.46 -12.34 3.22
N GLU A 10 2.02 -13.12 4.22
CA GLU A 10 0.62 -13.34 4.55
C GLU A 10 -0.07 -12.06 5.03
N GLU A 11 0.62 -11.22 5.80
CA GLU A 11 0.10 -9.92 6.25
C GLU A 11 -0.11 -8.97 5.06
N LEU A 12 0.83 -8.97 4.11
CA LEU A 12 0.72 -8.13 2.91
C LEU A 12 -0.39 -8.64 1.96
N LEU A 13 -0.49 -9.96 1.78
CA LEU A 13 -1.52 -10.59 0.97
C LEU A 13 -2.93 -10.30 1.52
N ALA A 14 -3.10 -10.30 2.84
CA ALA A 14 -4.37 -9.97 3.50
C ALA A 14 -4.88 -8.55 3.17
N GLU A 15 -3.98 -7.61 2.87
CA GLU A 15 -4.33 -6.23 2.52
C GLU A 15 -4.42 -5.99 1.00
N SER A 16 -3.89 -6.89 0.17
CA SER A 16 -3.73 -6.69 -1.27
C SER A 16 -5.04 -6.37 -2.01
N ASP A 17 -6.12 -7.11 -1.73
CA ASP A 17 -7.43 -6.88 -2.34
C ASP A 17 -8.03 -5.54 -1.94
N TRP A 18 -7.80 -5.12 -0.70
CA TRP A 18 -8.27 -3.83 -0.22
C TRP A 18 -7.49 -2.67 -0.86
N VAL A 19 -6.16 -2.81 -0.99
CA VAL A 19 -5.30 -1.85 -1.70
C VAL A 19 -5.77 -1.67 -3.15
N ARG A 20 -6.01 -2.77 -3.87
CA ARG A 20 -6.51 -2.74 -5.26
C ARG A 20 -7.87 -2.06 -5.37
N ARG A 21 -8.80 -2.33 -4.44
CA ARG A 21 -10.11 -1.65 -4.40
C ARG A 21 -9.97 -0.16 -4.14
N LEU A 22 -9.08 0.24 -3.24
CA LEU A 22 -8.83 1.65 -2.94
C LEU A 22 -8.24 2.38 -4.16
N ALA A 23 -7.24 1.79 -4.81
CA ALA A 23 -6.63 2.40 -5.99
C ALA A 23 -7.64 2.60 -7.12
N ARG A 24 -8.49 1.60 -7.40
CA ARG A 24 -9.60 1.72 -8.36
C ARG A 24 -10.65 2.76 -8.01
N ALA A 25 -10.81 3.09 -6.72
CA ALA A 25 -11.72 4.14 -6.29
C ALA A 25 -11.13 5.55 -6.45
N LEU A 26 -9.80 5.66 -6.56
CA LEU A 26 -9.07 6.93 -6.62
C LEU A 26 -8.59 7.28 -8.04
N VAL A 27 -8.38 6.28 -8.89
CA VAL A 27 -7.84 6.43 -10.24
C VAL A 27 -8.81 5.84 -11.26
N SER A 28 -9.26 6.66 -12.20
CA SER A 28 -10.27 6.27 -13.21
C SER A 28 -9.75 5.29 -14.25
N ASP A 29 -8.47 5.40 -14.63
CA ASP A 29 -7.83 4.47 -15.55
C ASP A 29 -7.53 3.15 -14.81
N PRO A 30 -8.02 2.00 -15.31
CA PRO A 30 -7.88 0.72 -14.61
C PRO A 30 -6.43 0.22 -14.56
N ASP A 31 -5.63 0.48 -15.60
CA ASP A 31 -4.24 0.06 -15.65
C ASP A 31 -3.40 0.94 -14.72
N ALA A 32 -3.66 2.26 -14.71
CA ALA A 32 -3.02 3.18 -13.77
C ALA A 32 -3.41 2.88 -12.31
N ALA A 33 -4.66 2.47 -12.04
CA ALA A 33 -5.10 2.06 -10.72
C ALA A 33 -4.36 0.80 -10.23
N GLU A 34 -4.17 -0.17 -11.12
CA GLU A 34 -3.43 -1.39 -10.81
C GLU A 34 -1.94 -1.09 -10.55
N ASP A 35 -1.35 -0.20 -11.34
CA ASP A 35 -0.01 0.36 -11.15
C ASP A 35 0.17 0.98 -9.75
N VAL A 36 -0.78 1.82 -9.31
CA VAL A 36 -0.78 2.44 -7.98
C VAL A 36 -0.84 1.38 -6.88
N ALA A 37 -1.70 0.36 -7.05
CA ALA A 37 -1.80 -0.73 -6.10
C ALA A 37 -0.48 -1.51 -5.97
N GLN A 38 0.16 -1.83 -7.10
CA GLN A 38 1.44 -2.53 -7.11
C GLN A 38 2.56 -1.69 -6.48
N GLN A 39 2.65 -0.40 -6.81
CA GLN A 39 3.63 0.51 -6.20
C GLN A 39 3.47 0.60 -4.68
N ALA A 40 2.23 0.61 -4.18
CA ALA A 40 1.97 0.61 -2.74
C ALA A 40 2.43 -0.69 -2.05
N LEU A 41 2.21 -1.85 -2.68
CA LEU A 41 2.67 -3.14 -2.16
C LEU A 41 4.19 -3.27 -2.19
N VAL A 42 4.85 -2.79 -3.26
CA VAL A 42 6.32 -2.74 -3.34
C VAL A 42 6.89 -1.82 -2.27
N ALA A 43 6.30 -0.64 -2.07
CA ALA A 43 6.72 0.28 -1.02
C ALA A 43 6.62 -0.35 0.38
N ALA A 44 5.61 -1.19 0.63
CA ALA A 44 5.48 -1.93 1.89
C ALA A 44 6.64 -2.93 2.09
N LEU A 45 7.08 -3.61 1.03
CA LEU A 45 8.21 -4.55 1.07
C LEU A 45 9.56 -3.85 1.25
N GLU A 46 9.78 -2.75 0.53
CA GLU A 46 11.05 -2.03 0.57
C GLU A 46 11.21 -1.16 1.84
N ARG A 47 10.11 -0.52 2.27
CA ARG A 47 10.10 0.47 3.35
C ARG A 47 8.85 0.29 4.22
N PRO A 48 8.78 -0.82 5.00
CA PRO A 48 7.62 -1.09 5.82
C PRO A 48 7.41 -0.01 6.88
N PRO A 49 6.17 0.12 7.40
CA PRO A 49 5.93 0.99 8.54
C PRO A 49 6.76 0.55 9.75
N LYS A 50 6.99 1.50 10.67
CA LYS A 50 7.53 1.19 12.00
C LYS A 50 6.63 0.16 12.70
N ALA A 51 7.23 -0.70 13.52
CA ALA A 51 6.51 -1.80 14.19
C ALA A 51 5.31 -1.36 15.06
N ASP A 52 5.27 -0.09 15.49
CA ASP A 52 4.19 0.50 16.28
C ASP A 52 3.02 1.05 15.42
N ARG A 53 3.11 0.96 14.09
CA ARG A 53 2.10 1.48 13.17
C ARG A 53 1.35 0.34 12.48
N PRO A 54 0.00 0.38 12.46
CA PRO A 54 -0.79 -0.60 11.73
C PRO A 54 -0.57 -0.48 10.22
N LEU A 55 -0.48 -1.62 9.54
CA LEU A 55 -0.16 -1.71 8.11
C LEU A 55 -1.21 -1.03 7.23
N ARG A 56 -2.49 -1.30 7.45
CA ARG A 56 -3.58 -0.80 6.58
C ARG A 56 -3.71 0.72 6.55
N PRO A 57 -3.75 1.46 7.69
CA PRO A 57 -3.76 2.92 7.66
C PRO A 57 -2.53 3.52 6.98
N TRP A 58 -1.36 2.88 7.12
CA TRP A 58 -0.16 3.30 6.42
C TRP A 58 -0.28 3.07 4.90
N LEU A 59 -0.76 1.90 4.46
CA LEU A 59 -1.02 1.60 3.06
C LEU A 59 -2.02 2.57 2.44
N ARG A 60 -3.06 3.02 3.18
CA ARG A 60 -3.98 4.05 2.70
C ARG A 60 -3.24 5.30 2.24
N VAL A 61 -2.37 5.82 3.10
CA VAL A 61 -1.60 7.04 2.83
C VAL A 61 -0.68 6.85 1.63
N VAL A 62 -0.04 5.69 1.52
CA VAL A 62 0.84 5.37 0.38
C VAL A 62 0.05 5.33 -0.93
N VAL A 63 -1.11 4.67 -0.95
CA VAL A 63 -2.00 4.62 -2.13
C VAL A 63 -2.48 6.01 -2.52
N GLU A 64 -2.92 6.83 -1.55
CA GLU A 64 -3.35 8.21 -1.79
C GLU A 64 -2.21 9.07 -2.36
N ASN A 65 -0.97 8.88 -1.88
CA ASN A 65 0.19 9.60 -2.40
C ASN A 65 0.50 9.21 -3.84
N PHE A 66 0.53 7.92 -4.16
CA PHE A 66 0.75 7.47 -5.54
C PHE A 66 -0.37 7.90 -6.47
N ALA A 67 -1.64 7.83 -6.04
CA ALA A 67 -2.78 8.29 -6.83
C ALA A 67 -2.70 9.80 -7.15
N ARG A 68 -2.16 10.63 -6.25
CA ARG A 68 -1.95 12.07 -6.49
C ARG A 68 -0.81 12.39 -7.47
N MET A 69 0.10 11.45 -7.67
CA MET A 69 1.27 11.61 -8.55
C MET A 69 1.02 11.08 -9.97
N ARG A 70 -0.12 10.43 -10.20
CA ARG A 70 -0.58 9.99 -11.51
C ARG A 70 -1.46 11.06 -12.14
#